data_AF-A0A8S0FYY2-F1
#
_entry.id   AF-A0A8S0FYY2-F1
#
_cell.length_a   1.000
_cell.length_b   1.000
_cell.length_c   1.000
_cell.angle_alpha   90.00
_cell.angle_beta   90.00
_cell.angle_gamma   90.00
#
_symmetry.space_group_name_H-M   'P 1'
#
loop_
_entity.id
_entity.type
_entity.pdbx_description
1 polymer ?
#
loop_
_entity_poly.entity_id
_entity_poly.type
_entity_poly.pdbx_seq_one_letter_code
_entity_poly.pdbx_strand_id
1 'polypeptide(L)' 'MEFTTGLMSLDTALNEMLSRVTPLTAQETLPLVQCFGRILASDVVSPLDVQTGV' A
#
# COMPACT_ATOMS: atom_id res chain seq x y z
N MET A 1 34.63 -21.20 -10.54
CA MET A 1 33.32 -21.84 -10.69
C MET A 1 32.35 -20.98 -9.90
N GLU A 2 31.41 -20.32 -10.59
CA GLU A 2 30.59 -19.24 -10.04
C GLU A 2 29.48 -19.83 -9.15
N PHE A 3 29.48 -19.50 -7.87
CA PHE A 3 28.68 -20.14 -6.80
C PHE A 3 27.16 -19.80 -6.84
N THR A 4 26.71 -19.10 -7.89
CA THR A 4 25.37 -18.53 -8.02
C THR A 4 24.51 -19.24 -9.06
N THR A 5 25.02 -20.29 -9.71
CA THR A 5 24.27 -21.02 -10.74
C THR A 5 23.08 -21.76 -10.11
N GLY A 6 21.88 -21.17 -10.22
CA GLY A 6 20.62 -21.76 -9.74
C GLY A 6 19.96 -21.05 -8.54
N LEU A 7 20.54 -19.97 -8.01
CA LEU A 7 19.90 -19.17 -6.95
C LEU A 7 19.00 -18.09 -7.54
N MET A 8 17.88 -17.85 -6.89
CA MET A 8 16.97 -16.75 -7.22
C MET A 8 17.50 -15.44 -6.61
N SER A 9 17.50 -14.36 -7.39
CA SER A 9 17.83 -13.04 -6.86
C SER A 9 16.75 -12.56 -5.88
N LEU A 10 17.11 -11.71 -4.93
CA LEU A 10 16.15 -11.13 -3.99
C LEU A 10 15.04 -10.38 -4.72
N ASP A 11 15.37 -9.59 -5.75
CA ASP A 11 14.40 -8.84 -6.54
C ASP A 11 13.45 -9.77 -7.31
N THR A 12 13.96 -10.87 -7.87
CA THR A 12 13.12 -11.88 -8.52
C THR A 12 12.17 -12.51 -7.50
N ALA A 13 12.66 -12.90 -6.32
CA ALA A 13 11.84 -13.50 -5.29
C ALA A 13 10.75 -12.55 -4.79
N LEU A 14 11.09 -11.27 -4.57
CA LEU A 14 10.15 -10.25 -4.11
C LEU A 14 9.05 -10.00 -5.14
N ASN A 15 9.41 -9.82 -6.41
CA ASN A 15 8.44 -9.63 -7.48
C ASN A 15 7.53 -10.84 -7.65
N GLU A 16 8.08 -12.05 -7.60
CA GLU A 16 7.30 -13.30 -7.66
C GLU A 16 6.29 -13.39 -6.52
N MET A 17 6.70 -13.08 -5.29
CA MET A 17 5.82 -13.10 -4.13
C MET A 17 4.70 -12.07 -4.27
N LEU A 18 5.02 -10.81 -4.60
CA LEU A 18 4.05 -9.73 -4.72
C LEU A 18 3.09 -9.94 -5.89
N SER A 19 3.52 -10.60 -6.98
CA SER A 19 2.67 -10.87 -8.15
C SER A 19 1.46 -11.77 -7.85
N ARG A 20 1.50 -12.53 -6.77
CA ARG A 20 0.45 -13.49 -6.37
C ARG A 20 -0.43 -12.98 -5.25
N VAL A 21 -0.07 -11.87 -4.61
CA VAL A 21 -0.82 -11.29 -3.50
C VAL A 21 -1.81 -10.27 -4.05
N THR A 22 -3.08 -10.46 -3.73
CA THR A 22 -4.12 -9.46 -3.99
C THR A 22 -4.30 -8.58 -2.75
N PRO A 23 -4.31 -7.24 -2.89
CA PRO A 23 -4.59 -6.34 -1.77
C PRO A 23 -5.95 -6.65 -1.11
N LEU A 24 -6.04 -6.47 0.21
CA LEU A 24 -7.30 -6.58 0.92
C LEU A 24 -8.23 -5.42 0.54
N THR A 25 -9.48 -5.74 0.23
CA THR A 25 -10.51 -4.76 -0.17
C THR A 25 -11.64 -4.60 0.86
N ALA A 26 -11.68 -5.47 1.88
CA ALA A 26 -12.59 -5.29 3.00
C ALA A 26 -12.26 -3.99 3.74
N GLN A 27 -13.29 -3.25 4.14
CA GLN A 27 -13.15 -1.93 4.76
C GLN A 27 -13.99 -1.80 6.03
N GLU A 28 -13.60 -0.85 6.87
CA GLU A 28 -14.35 -0.41 8.04
C GLU A 28 -14.27 1.13 8.14
N THR A 29 -15.24 1.73 8.84
CA THR A 29 -15.28 3.17 9.08
C THR A 29 -14.98 3.44 10.54
N LEU A 30 -13.94 4.24 10.80
CA LEU A 30 -13.43 4.53 12.14
C LEU A 30 -13.31 6.04 12.36
N PRO A 31 -13.35 6.53 13.61
CA PRO A 31 -12.97 7.90 13.95
C PRO A 31 -11.49 8.17 13.63
N LEU A 32 -11.18 9.41 13.22
CA LEU A 32 -9.84 9.79 12.74
C LEU A 32 -8.69 9.46 13.70
N VAL A 33 -8.90 9.57 15.01
CA VAL A 33 -7.89 9.28 16.04
C VAL A 33 -7.42 7.81 16.03
N GLN A 34 -8.24 6.90 15.48
CA GLN A 34 -7.92 5.47 15.37
C GLN A 34 -7.32 5.10 14.00
N CYS A 35 -7.22 6.05 13.07
CA CYS A 35 -6.79 5.78 11.70
C CYS A 35 -5.26 5.84 11.49
N PHE A 36 -4.47 6.20 12.50
CA PHE A 36 -3.01 6.27 12.37
C PHE A 36 -2.42 4.90 11.99
N GLY A 37 -1.68 4.85 10.87
CA GLY A 37 -1.10 3.61 10.33
C GLY A 37 -2.06 2.74 9.52
N ARG A 38 -3.32 3.14 9.33
CA ARG A 38 -4.29 2.47 8.44
C ARG A 38 -4.14 2.94 6.99
N ILE A 39 -4.64 2.15 6.04
CA ILE A 39 -4.69 2.51 4.62
C ILE A 39 -6.11 3.00 4.28
N LEU A 40 -6.22 4.10 3.53
CA LEU A 40 -7.50 4.59 3.03
C LEU A 40 -8.11 3.58 2.04
N ALA A 41 -9.39 3.25 2.23
CA ALA A 41 -10.12 2.37 1.33
C ALA A 41 -10.63 3.10 0.07
N SER A 42 -10.75 4.43 0.14
CA SER A 42 -11.23 5.29 -0.95
C SER A 42 -10.61 6.67 -0.86
N ASP A 43 -10.68 7.43 -1.95
CA ASP A 43 -10.24 8.82 -2.01
C ASP A 43 -10.94 9.69 -0.97
N VAL A 44 -10.22 10.67 -0.42
CA VAL A 44 -10.77 11.69 0.48
C VAL A 44 -11.08 12.92 -0.35
N VAL A 45 -12.37 13.28 -0.42
CA VAL A 45 -12.85 14.45 -1.16
C VAL A 45 -13.22 15.55 -0.17
N SER A 46 -12.73 16.77 -0.40
CA SER A 46 -13.13 17.91 0.42
C SER A 46 -14.61 18.21 0.21
N PRO A 47 -15.43 18.27 1.27
CA PRO A 47 -16.85 18.62 1.15
C PRO A 47 -17.07 20.14 1.00
N LEU A 48 -16.01 20.93 1.10
CA LEU A 48 -16.05 22.39 1.13
C LEU A 48 -14.81 23.00 0.47
N ASP A 49 -14.96 24.24 -0.01
CA ASP A 49 -13.83 25.02 -0.49
C ASP A 49 -12.93 25.40 0.68
N VAL A 50 -11.64 25.07 0.56
CA VAL A 50 -10.63 25.43 1.54
C VAL A 50 -9.93 26.69 1.05
N GLN A 51 -10.29 27.84 1.62
CA GLN A 51 -9.62 29.10 1.31
C GLN A 51 -8.15 28.99 1.69
N THR A 52 -7.26 29.06 0.70
CA THR A 52 -5.84 29.31 0.95
C THR A 52 -5.71 30.80 1.23
N GLY A 53 -5.44 31.18 2.48
CA GLY A 53 -5.22 32.58 2.83
C GLY A 53 -4.05 33.16 2.04
N VAL A 54 -4.35 34.03 1.08
CA VAL A 54 -3.43 34.94 0.39
C VAL A 54 -4.01 36.35 0.44
#